data_AF-X1S979-F1
#
_entry.id   AF-X1S979-F1
#
_cell.length_a   1.000
_cell.length_b   1.000
_cell.length_c   1.000
_cell.angle_alpha   90.00
_cell.angle_beta   90.00
_cell.angle_gamma   90.00
#
_symmetry.space_group_name_H-M   'P 1'
#
loop_
_entity.id
_entity.type
_entity.pdbx_description
1 polymer ?
#
loop_
_entity_poly.entity_id
_entity_poly.type
_entity_poly.pdbx_seq_one_letter_code
_entity_poly.pdbx_strand_id
1 'polypeptide(L)'
;RGGYMAQSLSSSEMLAKIADGSPIPAFVINKQHKVTHWNIAVEALSGIKKNEIIETDEQWRAFYAEKRPAMADLIVDGASADEIEAYYSGICKKTRLIDGAYEAEDFFSDLGRNGK
;
A
#
# COMPACT_ATOMS: atom_id res chain seq x y z
N ARG A 1 7.16 -26.35 -36.62
CA ARG A 1 8.06 -26.50 -35.44
C ARG A 1 7.93 -25.17 -34.68
N GLY A 2 7.26 -25.20 -33.52
CA GLY A 2 6.70 -24.01 -32.87
C GLY A 2 7.73 -22.96 -32.50
N GLY A 3 7.46 -21.71 -32.89
CA GLY A 3 8.23 -20.56 -32.45
C GLY A 3 7.91 -20.25 -30.99
N TYR A 4 8.95 -20.13 -30.17
CA TYR A 4 8.83 -19.60 -28.82
C TYR A 4 8.39 -18.13 -28.93
N MET A 5 7.10 -17.87 -28.70
CA MET A 5 6.61 -16.50 -28.46
C MET A 5 7.04 -16.10 -27.05
N ALA A 6 8.12 -15.34 -26.95
CA ALA A 6 8.42 -14.60 -25.73
C ALA A 6 7.25 -13.64 -25.48
N GLN A 7 6.42 -13.93 -24.49
CA GLN A 7 5.35 -13.04 -24.08
C GLN A 7 5.98 -11.78 -23.48
N SER A 8 5.81 -10.64 -24.16
CA SER A 8 6.16 -9.34 -23.60
C SER A 8 5.16 -9.00 -22.51
N LEU A 9 5.64 -8.81 -21.28
CA LEU A 9 4.83 -8.28 -20.19
C LEU A 9 4.50 -6.82 -20.50
N SER A 10 3.29 -6.40 -20.16
CA SER A 10 2.95 -4.97 -20.08
C SER A 10 3.74 -4.30 -18.96
N SER A 11 3.86 -2.97 -19.01
CA SER A 11 4.56 -2.21 -17.97
C SER A 11 3.94 -2.42 -16.58
N SER A 12 2.61 -2.56 -16.51
CA SER A 12 1.90 -2.83 -15.25
C SER A 12 2.26 -4.21 -14.68
N GLU A 13 2.29 -5.24 -15.53
CA GLU A 13 2.69 -6.59 -15.10
C GLU A 13 4.16 -6.65 -14.66
N MET A 14 5.04 -5.88 -15.31
CA MET A 14 6.44 -5.77 -14.88
C MET A 14 6.56 -5.08 -13.52
N LEU A 15 5.84 -3.99 -13.29
CA LEU A 15 5.83 -3.29 -11.99
C LEU A 15 5.30 -4.19 -10.89
N ALA A 16 4.21 -4.93 -11.14
CA ALA A 16 3.69 -5.90 -10.18
C ALA A 16 4.73 -6.96 -9.82
N LYS A 17 5.42 -7.55 -10.80
CA LYS A 17 6.48 -8.53 -10.53
C LYS A 17 7.65 -7.96 -9.74
N ILE A 18 8.02 -6.71 -9.97
CA ILE A 18 9.07 -6.03 -9.20
C ILE A 18 8.60 -5.80 -7.76
N ALA A 19 7.37 -5.32 -7.56
CA ALA A 19 6.79 -5.11 -6.24
C ALA A 19 6.66 -6.43 -5.44
N ASP A 20 6.30 -7.52 -6.12
CA ASP A 20 6.22 -8.87 -5.55
C ASP A 20 7.58 -9.43 -5.14
N GLY A 21 8.67 -8.96 -5.75
CA GLY A 21 10.03 -9.31 -5.35
C GLY A 21 10.49 -8.64 -4.05
N SER A 22 9.76 -7.64 -3.55
CA SER A 22 10.08 -6.96 -2.29
C SER A 22 9.54 -7.77 -1.10
N PRO A 23 10.37 -8.05 -0.07
CA PRO A 23 9.89 -8.67 1.17
C PRO A 23 9.10 -7.70 2.06
N ILE A 24 9.02 -6.42 1.70
CA ILE A 24 8.33 -5.39 2.46
C ILE A 24 6.85 -5.35 2.03
N PRO A 25 5.89 -5.46 2.97
CA PRO A 25 4.47 -5.26 2.68
C PRO A 25 4.23 -3.90 2.02
N ALA A 26 3.69 -3.90 0.81
CA ALA A 26 3.50 -2.69 0.03
C ALA A 26 2.24 -2.77 -0.83
N PHE A 27 1.57 -1.63 -0.95
CA PHE A 27 0.45 -1.45 -1.86
C PHE A 27 0.56 -0.10 -2.57
N VAL A 28 -0.16 0.05 -3.69
CA VAL A 28 -0.19 1.28 -4.48
C VAL A 28 -1.64 1.62 -4.81
N ILE A 29 -2.02 2.88 -4.64
CA ILE A 29 -3.34 3.40 -5.02
C ILE A 29 -3.23 4.39 -6.20
N ASN A 30 -4.31 4.55 -6.97
CA ASN A 30 -4.43 5.60 -7.97
C ASN A 30 -5.11 6.86 -7.38
N LYS A 31 -5.32 7.89 -8.22
CA LYS A 31 -5.96 9.16 -7.82
C LYS A 31 -7.44 9.02 -7.45
N GLN A 32 -8.05 7.88 -7.70
CA GLN A 32 -9.42 7.54 -7.30
C GLN A 32 -9.43 6.69 -6.01
N HIS A 33 -8.31 6.62 -5.30
CA HIS A 33 -8.11 5.81 -4.09
C HIS A 33 -8.29 4.32 -4.33
N LYS A 34 -8.17 3.86 -5.58
CA LYS A 34 -8.30 2.45 -5.92
C LYS A 34 -6.96 1.75 -5.87
N VAL A 35 -6.90 0.61 -5.18
CA VAL A 35 -5.70 -0.22 -5.12
C VAL A 35 -5.40 -0.76 -6.51
N THR A 36 -4.20 -0.45 -7.01
CA THR A 36 -3.68 -0.91 -8.30
C THR A 36 -2.65 -2.02 -8.13
N HIS A 37 -1.98 -2.06 -6.98
CA HIS A 37 -0.99 -3.09 -6.65
C HIS A 37 -1.11 -3.48 -5.20
N TRP A 38 -1.04 -4.77 -4.96
CA TRP A 38 -1.05 -5.42 -3.65
C TRP A 38 -0.02 -6.54 -3.72
N ASN A 39 1.14 -6.34 -3.11
CA ASN A 39 2.25 -7.29 -3.27
C ASN A 39 2.08 -8.55 -2.42
N ILE A 40 2.83 -9.60 -2.75
CA ILE A 40 2.79 -10.89 -2.02
C ILE A 40 3.04 -10.71 -0.51
N ALA A 41 3.92 -9.78 -0.11
CA ALA A 41 4.22 -9.54 1.30
C ALA A 41 3.02 -8.97 2.07
N VAL A 42 2.26 -8.03 1.49
CA VAL A 42 1.05 -7.50 2.14
C VAL A 42 -0.12 -8.49 2.11
N GLU A 43 -0.23 -9.35 1.08
CA GLU A 43 -1.16 -10.50 1.12
C GLU A 43 -0.86 -11.41 2.31
N ALA A 44 0.41 -11.78 2.49
CA ALA A 44 0.83 -12.68 3.55
C ALA A 44 0.65 -12.06 4.94
N LEU A 45 0.85 -10.75 5.06
CA LEU A 45 0.68 -10.00 6.30
C LEU A 45 -0.81 -9.87 6.68
N SER A 46 -1.64 -9.42 5.75
CA SER A 46 -3.05 -9.10 6.01
C SER A 46 -4.00 -10.29 5.90
N GLY A 47 -3.59 -11.34 5.17
CA GLY A 47 -4.47 -12.44 4.78
C GLY A 47 -5.43 -12.11 3.64
N ILE A 48 -5.44 -10.86 3.13
CA ILE A 48 -6.34 -10.41 2.07
C ILE A 48 -5.69 -10.68 0.71
N LYS A 49 -6.40 -11.38 -0.18
CA LYS A 49 -5.90 -11.68 -1.53
C LYS A 49 -5.99 -10.48 -2.45
N LYS A 50 -5.02 -10.34 -3.38
CA LYS A 50 -4.99 -9.28 -4.39
C LYS A 50 -6.29 -9.18 -5.18
N ASN A 51 -6.91 -10.31 -5.56
CA ASN A 51 -8.16 -10.30 -6.30
C ASN A 51 -9.38 -9.80 -5.50
N GLU A 52 -9.28 -9.71 -4.18
CA GLU A 52 -10.32 -9.15 -3.31
C GLU A 52 -10.19 -7.63 -3.11
N ILE A 53 -8.98 -7.08 -3.29
CA ILE A 53 -8.66 -5.69 -2.93
C ILE A 53 -8.37 -4.79 -4.12
N ILE A 54 -7.92 -5.33 -5.25
CA ILE A 54 -7.66 -4.54 -6.46
C ILE A 54 -8.96 -3.87 -6.95
N GLU A 55 -8.85 -2.62 -7.41
CA GLU A 55 -9.98 -1.74 -7.81
C GLU A 55 -10.95 -1.36 -6.66
N THR A 56 -10.61 -1.66 -5.40
CA THR A 56 -11.36 -1.19 -4.22
C THR A 56 -10.65 -0.03 -3.52
N ASP A 57 -11.36 0.67 -2.63
CA ASP A 57 -10.84 1.70 -1.71
C ASP A 57 -10.69 1.14 -0.28
N GLU A 58 -10.42 -0.15 -0.16
CA GLU A 58 -10.41 -0.86 1.12
C GLU A 58 -9.01 -1.18 1.68
N GLN A 59 -7.95 -0.52 1.17
CA GLN A 59 -6.56 -0.70 1.62
C GLN A 59 -6.39 -0.58 3.15
N TRP A 60 -7.25 0.18 3.81
CA TRP A 60 -7.28 0.36 5.26
C TRP A 60 -7.46 -0.96 6.03
N ARG A 61 -8.11 -1.97 5.43
CA ARG A 61 -8.38 -3.28 6.06
C ARG A 61 -7.12 -4.06 6.44
N ALA A 62 -5.98 -3.74 5.84
CA ALA A 62 -4.71 -4.38 6.20
C ALA A 62 -4.09 -3.80 7.47
N PHE A 63 -4.54 -2.63 7.93
CA PHE A 63 -3.89 -1.86 9.00
C PHE A 63 -4.85 -1.54 10.15
N TYR A 64 -6.15 -1.47 9.90
CA TYR A 64 -7.15 -0.95 10.84
C TYR A 64 -8.39 -1.85 10.90
N ALA A 65 -8.97 -1.99 12.10
CA ALA A 65 -10.22 -2.70 12.31
C ALA A 65 -11.45 -1.96 11.72
N GLU A 66 -11.36 -0.64 11.58
CA GLU A 66 -12.45 0.22 11.08
C GLU A 66 -11.99 1.11 9.92
N LYS A 67 -12.94 1.55 9.09
CA LYS A 67 -12.64 2.36 7.90
C LYS A 67 -11.99 3.68 8.28
N ARG A 68 -10.75 3.86 7.83
CA ARG A 68 -9.94 5.05 8.05
C ARG A 68 -9.02 5.29 6.84
N PRO A 69 -8.78 6.54 6.42
CA PRO A 69 -7.80 6.83 5.38
C PRO A 69 -6.41 6.29 5.74
N ALA A 70 -5.78 5.54 4.83
CA ALA A 70 -4.37 5.21 4.96
C ALA A 70 -3.53 6.46 4.63
N MET A 71 -2.25 6.47 5.02
CA MET A 71 -1.36 7.60 4.74
C MET A 71 -1.28 7.89 3.23
N ALA A 72 -1.31 6.85 2.40
CA ALA A 72 -1.36 6.98 0.94
C ALA A 72 -2.57 7.81 0.47
N ASP A 73 -3.75 7.62 1.09
CA ASP A 73 -4.96 8.37 0.75
C ASP A 73 -4.77 9.87 1.04
N LEU A 74 -4.27 10.20 2.23
CA LEU A 74 -4.02 11.59 2.65
C LEU A 74 -3.01 12.28 1.71
N ILE A 75 -1.98 11.55 1.27
CA ILE A 75 -1.00 12.06 0.32
C ILE A 75 -1.64 12.31 -1.06
N VAL A 76 -2.48 11.39 -1.53
CA VAL A 76 -3.21 11.54 -2.81
C VAL A 76 -4.17 12.73 -2.77
N ASP A 77 -4.82 12.96 -1.64
CA ASP A 77 -5.71 14.11 -1.40
C ASP A 77 -4.95 15.44 -1.30
N GLY A 78 -3.62 15.41 -1.16
CA GLY A 78 -2.81 16.60 -0.94
C GLY A 78 -3.05 17.21 0.44
N ALA A 79 -3.36 16.37 1.44
CA ALA A 79 -3.59 16.79 2.80
C ALA A 79 -2.40 17.59 3.36
N SER A 80 -2.72 18.62 4.13
CA SER A 80 -1.75 19.41 4.88
C SER A 80 -1.04 18.57 5.94
N ALA A 81 0.11 19.05 6.42
CA ALA A 81 0.84 18.38 7.50
C ALA A 81 -0.04 18.23 8.76
N ASP A 82 -0.87 19.23 9.07
CA ASP A 82 -1.77 19.20 10.24
C ASP A 82 -2.87 18.13 10.08
N GLU A 83 -3.41 17.94 8.88
CA GLU A 83 -4.37 16.88 8.58
C GLU A 83 -3.74 15.49 8.69
N ILE A 84 -2.50 15.32 8.23
CA ILE A 84 -1.76 14.05 8.38
C ILE A 84 -1.45 13.80 9.87
N GLU A 85 -1.04 14.83 10.61
CA GLU A 85 -0.74 14.76 12.04
C GLU A 85 -1.98 14.40 12.88
N ALA A 86 -3.18 14.86 12.48
CA ALA A 86 -4.44 14.48 13.13
C ALA A 86 -4.70 12.97 13.10
N TYR A 87 -4.17 12.28 12.07
CA TYR A 87 -4.25 10.84 11.93
C TYR A 87 -3.03 10.13 12.55
N TYR A 88 -1.83 10.66 12.39
CA TYR A 88 -0.58 10.00 12.78
C TYR A 88 0.18 10.80 13.86
N SER A 89 -0.56 11.19 14.91
CA SER A 89 -0.09 12.14 15.91
C SER A 89 1.18 11.68 16.61
N GLY A 90 2.22 12.50 16.54
CA GLY A 90 3.52 12.30 17.17
C GLY A 90 4.41 11.23 16.51
N ILE A 91 3.91 10.53 15.48
CA ILE A 91 4.64 9.43 14.82
C ILE A 91 4.94 9.71 13.34
N CYS A 92 4.28 10.69 12.70
CA CYS A 92 4.57 11.01 11.31
C CYS A 92 5.74 11.99 11.13
N LYS A 93 6.50 11.78 10.06
CA LYS A 93 7.61 12.64 9.65
C LYS A 93 7.58 12.79 8.14
N LYS A 94 7.74 14.02 7.64
CA LYS A 94 8.00 14.26 6.23
C LYS A 94 9.43 13.81 5.92
N THR A 95 9.62 12.94 4.93
CA THR A 95 10.98 12.55 4.53
C THR A 95 11.67 13.69 3.79
N ARG A 96 13.00 13.80 3.94
CA ARG A 96 13.82 14.75 3.18
C ARG A 96 14.25 14.20 1.82
N LEU A 97 13.99 12.92 1.55
CA LEU A 97 14.46 12.23 0.36
C LEU A 97 13.53 12.45 -0.84
N ILE A 98 12.22 12.47 -0.60
CA ILE A 98 11.19 12.57 -1.64
C ILE A 98 10.20 13.66 -1.21
N ASP A 99 10.02 14.67 -2.06
CA ASP A 99 9.04 15.72 -1.76
C ASP A 99 7.61 15.15 -1.74
N GLY A 100 6.81 15.61 -0.78
CA GLY A 100 5.46 15.12 -0.54
C GLY A 100 5.35 13.74 0.13
N ALA A 101 6.46 13.05 0.40
CA ALA A 101 6.43 11.75 1.06
C ALA A 101 6.48 11.89 2.59
N TYR A 102 5.71 11.03 3.26
CA TYR A 102 5.64 10.92 4.71
C TYR A 102 5.95 9.48 5.14
N GLU A 103 6.53 9.35 6.32
CA GLU A 103 6.76 8.08 7.00
C GLU A 103 6.16 8.15 8.41
N ALA A 104 5.61 7.05 8.89
CA ALA A 104 5.23 6.87 10.29
C ALA A 104 5.54 5.44 10.72
N GLU A 105 5.96 5.29 11.97
CA GLU A 105 6.12 3.99 12.62
C GLU A 105 5.01 3.86 13.66
N ASP A 106 4.15 2.86 13.49
CA ASP A 106 3.06 2.56 14.42
C ASP A 106 3.07 1.08 14.78
N PHE A 107 2.60 0.75 15.98
CA PHE A 107 2.41 -0.63 16.41
C PHE A 107 0.97 -1.03 16.12
N PHE A 108 0.77 -1.78 15.04
CA PHE A 108 -0.55 -2.24 14.65
C PHE A 108 -0.93 -3.48 15.48
N SER A 109 -1.53 -3.26 16.64
CA SER A 109 -2.01 -4.35 17.52
C SER A 109 -2.97 -5.32 16.83
N ASP A 110 -3.67 -4.84 15.79
CA ASP A 110 -4.67 -5.59 15.03
C ASP A 110 -4.04 -6.50 13.96
N LEU A 111 -2.75 -6.35 13.66
CA LEU A 111 -2.01 -7.21 12.73
C LEU A 111 -1.59 -8.52 13.41
N GLY A 112 -2.56 -9.44 13.55
CA GLY A 112 -2.37 -10.80 14.04
C GLY A 112 -2.49 -10.96 15.57
N ARG A 113 -2.60 -12.21 16.05
CA ARG A 113 -2.97 -12.56 17.45
C ARG A 113 -2.06 -12.02 18.56
N ASN A 114 -0.92 -11.40 18.26
CA ASN A 114 0.02 -10.85 19.23
C ASN A 114 0.54 -9.45 18.88
N GLY A 115 -0.04 -8.78 17.87
CA GLY A 115 0.56 -7.59 17.26
C GLY A 115 1.88 -7.91 16.55
N LYS A 116 2.16 -7.20 15.47
CA LYS A 116 3.49 -7.16 14.84
C LYS A 116 3.81 -5.72 14.49
#